data_AF-A0A1B6EDJ0-F1
#
_entry.id   AF-A0A1B6EDJ0-F1
#
_cell.length_a   1.000
_cell.length_b   1.000
_cell.length_c   1.000
_cell.angle_alpha   90.00
_cell.angle_beta   90.00
_cell.angle_gamma   90.00
#
_symmetry.space_group_name_H-M   'P 1'
#
loop_
_entity.id
_entity.type
_entity.pdbx_description
1 polymer ?
#
loop_
_entity_poly.entity_id
_entity_poly.type
_entity_poly.pdbx_seq_one_letter_code
_entity_poly.pdbx_strand_id
1 'polypeptide(L)'
;MPLDAQSIYKFAPDQRLNDLYDKLNQNGSFCPQDWHIINSYPRFSFSDKDKNKTFRELGCHPRATFFLIKKEPTNTTRTFSASAWMLVRSTTQFLFQRLVDIVSMVRRFFAFRQQRLEDDR
;
A
#
# COMPACT_ATOMS: atom_id res chain seq x y z
N MET A 1 9.00 22.38 -23.54
CA MET A 1 10.44 22.44 -23.24
C MET A 1 10.94 21.02 -23.00
N PRO A 2 12.12 20.62 -23.51
CA PRO A 2 12.61 19.25 -23.38
C PRO A 2 13.06 18.97 -21.94
N LEU A 3 12.78 17.76 -21.46
CA LEU A 3 12.99 17.26 -20.09
C LEU A 3 14.47 17.03 -19.72
N ASP A 4 15.41 17.38 -20.60
CA ASP A 4 16.85 17.10 -20.44
C ASP A 4 17.65 18.24 -19.78
N ALA A 5 16.99 19.34 -19.39
CA ALA A 5 17.67 20.49 -18.81
C ALA A 5 17.83 20.35 -17.29
N GLN A 6 19.05 20.01 -16.84
CA GLN A 6 19.43 20.12 -15.44
C GLN A 6 19.26 21.58 -14.99
N SER A 7 18.28 21.83 -14.11
CA SER A 7 17.96 23.17 -13.62
C SER A 7 18.58 23.42 -12.25
N ILE A 8 19.32 24.52 -12.10
CA ILE A 8 19.94 24.90 -10.82
C ILE A 8 19.12 26.02 -10.20
N TYR A 9 18.63 25.77 -8.99
CA TYR A 9 17.87 26.74 -8.22
C TYR A 9 18.65 27.14 -6.96
N LYS A 10 18.60 28.43 -6.63
CA LYS A 10 19.14 28.99 -5.39
C LYS A 10 17.99 29.26 -4.42
N PHE A 11 18.12 28.75 -3.21
CA PHE A 11 17.18 28.95 -2.11
C PHE A 11 17.95 29.35 -0.85
N ALA A 12 17.30 30.12 0.02
CA ALA A 12 17.82 30.40 1.36
C ALA A 12 17.66 29.14 2.24
N PRO A 13 18.52 28.93 3.24
CA PRO A 13 18.45 27.76 4.12
C PRO A 13 17.13 27.66 4.91
N ASP A 14 16.49 28.81 5.15
CA ASP A 14 15.26 28.94 5.94
C ASP A 14 14.00 28.81 5.06
N GLN A 15 14.16 28.70 3.73
CA GLN A 15 13.05 28.42 2.83
C GLN A 15 12.56 26.99 2.99
N ARG A 16 11.27 26.81 2.68
CA ARG A 16 10.59 25.52 2.84
C ARG A 16 10.69 24.72 1.56
N LEU A 17 10.58 23.42 1.70
CA LEU A 17 10.51 22.53 0.54
C LEU A 17 9.31 22.89 -0.37
N ASN A 18 8.20 23.36 0.19
CA ASN A 18 7.05 23.79 -0.61
C ASN A 18 7.39 24.89 -1.64
N ASP A 19 8.33 25.80 -1.32
CA ASP A 19 8.75 26.85 -2.24
C ASP A 19 9.43 26.27 -3.51
N LEU A 20 10.08 25.10 -3.38
CA LEU A 20 10.62 24.36 -4.52
C LEU A 20 9.50 23.74 -5.36
N TYR A 21 8.49 23.12 -4.73
CA TYR A 21 7.33 22.58 -5.42
C TYR A 21 6.60 23.66 -6.22
N ASP A 22 6.41 24.84 -5.62
CA ASP A 22 5.74 25.97 -6.27
C ASP A 22 6.53 26.51 -7.47
N LYS A 23 7.87 26.67 -7.33
CA LYS A 23 8.72 27.07 -8.47
C LYS A 23 8.71 26.05 -9.61
N LEU A 24 8.76 24.75 -9.29
CA LEU A 24 8.73 23.70 -10.29
C LEU A 24 7.38 23.65 -11.03
N ASN A 25 6.28 23.88 -10.30
CA ASN A 25 4.93 23.96 -10.86
C ASN A 25 4.75 25.20 -11.76
N GLN A 26 5.25 26.37 -11.33
CA GLN A 26 5.21 27.61 -12.12
C GLN A 26 5.96 27.49 -13.46
N ASN A 27 7.07 26.75 -13.49
CA ASN A 27 7.81 26.49 -14.72
C ASN A 27 7.11 25.48 -15.66
N GLY A 28 5.91 24.99 -15.31
CA GLY A 28 5.14 24.01 -16.10
C GLY A 28 5.83 22.67 -16.28
N SER A 29 6.94 22.44 -15.57
CA SER A 29 7.82 21.28 -15.73
C SER A 29 7.50 20.16 -14.75
N PHE A 30 6.56 20.40 -13.84
CA PHE A 30 6.28 19.51 -12.72
C PHE A 30 4.83 19.60 -12.28
N CYS A 31 4.15 18.46 -12.27
CA CYS A 31 2.85 18.30 -11.62
C CYS A 31 3.06 17.45 -10.34
N PRO A 32 2.76 17.98 -9.14
CA PRO A 32 2.95 17.22 -7.89
C PRO A 32 2.14 15.92 -7.82
N GLN A 33 1.08 15.80 -8.63
CA GLN A 33 0.27 14.58 -8.72
C GLN A 33 0.99 13.49 -9.50
N ASP A 34 1.67 13.86 -10.59
CA ASP A 34 2.29 12.92 -11.53
C ASP A 34 3.78 12.67 -11.26
N TRP A 35 4.42 13.42 -10.37
CA TRP A 35 5.87 13.34 -10.13
C TRP A 35 6.24 13.27 -8.64
N HIS A 36 7.29 12.52 -8.34
CA HIS A 36 7.98 12.45 -7.06
C HIS A 36 9.31 13.21 -7.13
N ILE A 37 9.59 13.99 -6.08
CA ILE A 37 10.90 14.60 -5.85
C ILE A 37 11.68 13.68 -4.92
N ILE A 38 12.86 13.24 -5.36
CA ILE A 38 13.74 12.34 -4.61
C ILE A 38 15.10 12.98 -4.46
N ASN A 39 15.63 12.99 -3.24
CA ASN A 39 17.01 13.45 -3.01
C ASN A 39 18.01 12.40 -3.54
N SER A 40 19.13 12.87 -4.08
CA SER A 40 20.22 12.02 -4.56
C SER A 40 20.91 11.30 -3.41
N TYR A 41 21.25 12.04 -2.34
CA TYR A 41 21.97 11.50 -1.20
C TYR A 41 21.61 12.23 0.12
N PRO A 42 21.23 11.50 1.18
CA PRO A 42 20.76 10.12 1.14
C PRO A 42 19.56 9.98 0.19
N ARG A 43 19.39 8.80 -0.44
CA ARG A 43 18.28 8.58 -1.37
C ARG A 43 16.98 8.39 -0.59
N PHE A 44 16.16 9.43 -0.53
CA PHE A 44 14.84 9.38 0.10
C PHE A 44 13.83 10.21 -0.71
N SER A 45 12.57 9.79 -0.67
CA SER A 45 11.44 10.55 -1.20
C SER A 45 10.87 11.46 -0.11
N PHE A 46 10.52 12.69 -0.49
CA PHE A 46 9.85 13.61 0.43
C PHE A 46 8.38 13.21 0.58
N SER A 47 7.91 13.09 1.83
CA SER A 47 6.49 12.89 2.12
C SER A 47 5.77 14.23 2.27
N ASP A 48 4.44 14.23 2.30
CA ASP A 48 3.65 15.47 2.50
C ASP A 48 3.99 16.20 3.80
N LYS A 49 4.42 15.45 4.84
CA LYS A 49 4.86 16.01 6.12
C LYS A 49 6.16 16.82 6.01
N ASP A 50 7.00 16.50 5.02
CA ASP A 50 8.30 17.13 4.84
C ASP A 50 8.21 18.43 4.03
N LYS A 51 7.07 18.70 3.39
CA LYS A 51 6.83 19.92 2.60
C LYS A 51 6.95 21.20 3.44
N ASN A 52 6.57 21.12 4.71
CA ASN A 52 6.62 22.25 5.64
C ASN A 52 7.99 22.43 6.31
N LYS A 53 8.93 21.49 6.13
CA LYS A 53 10.27 21.59 6.69
C LYS A 53 11.16 22.50 5.86
N THR A 54 12.13 23.11 6.52
CA THR A 54 13.14 23.96 5.88
C THR A 54 14.24 23.12 5.23
N PHE A 55 14.95 23.69 4.24
CA PHE A 55 16.09 22.99 3.63
C PHE A 55 17.20 22.65 4.63
N ARG A 56 17.33 23.45 5.71
CA ARG A 56 18.25 23.16 6.82
C ARG A 56 17.83 21.91 7.58
N GLU A 57 16.56 21.78 7.94
CA GLU A 57 16.02 20.60 8.65
C GLU A 57 16.08 19.33 7.81
N LEU A 58 15.95 19.47 6.49
CA LEU A 58 16.02 18.36 5.54
C LEU A 58 17.45 17.92 5.21
N GLY A 59 18.47 18.61 5.74
CA GLY A 59 19.88 18.32 5.43
C GLY A 59 20.24 18.61 3.97
N CYS A 60 19.47 19.45 3.28
CA CYS A 60 19.68 19.79 1.87
C CYS A 60 20.64 20.98 1.65
N HIS A 61 21.27 21.46 2.72
CA HIS A 61 22.24 22.54 2.73
C HIS A 61 23.68 21.98 2.83
N PRO A 62 24.70 22.54 2.14
CA PRO A 62 24.67 23.72 1.27
C PRO A 62 24.25 23.44 -0.17
N ARG A 63 24.27 22.18 -0.60
CA ARG A 63 23.91 21.76 -1.96
C ARG A 63 23.23 20.40 -1.91
N ALA A 64 22.06 20.32 -2.51
CA ALA A 64 21.34 19.08 -2.74
C ALA A 64 21.09 18.88 -4.24
N THR A 65 20.90 17.62 -4.64
CA THR A 65 20.52 17.28 -6.02
C THR A 65 19.26 16.45 -5.95
N PHE A 66 18.23 16.92 -6.64
CA PHE A 66 16.93 16.27 -6.66
C PHE A 66 16.69 15.64 -8.03
N PHE A 67 16.07 14.46 -8.02
CA PHE A 67 15.58 13.79 -9.20
C PHE A 67 14.06 13.86 -9.22
N LEU A 68 13.53 14.15 -10.41
CA LEU A 68 12.11 14.11 -10.69
C LEU A 68 11.79 12.75 -11.30
N ILE A 69 11.05 11.93 -10.58
CA ILE A 69 10.65 10.60 -11.04
C ILE A 69 9.14 10.61 -11.23
N LYS A 70 8.66 10.22 -12.40
CA LYS A 70 7.22 10.11 -12.67
C LYS A 70 6.62 9.08 -11.71
N LYS A 71 5.52 9.42 -11.03
CA LYS A 71 4.78 8.44 -10.24
C LYS A 71 4.23 7.40 -11.21
N GLU A 72 4.47 6.14 -10.91
CA GLU A 72 3.69 5.11 -11.60
C GLU A 72 2.22 5.33 -11.26
N PRO A 73 1.30 5.23 -12.24
CA PRO A 73 -0.10 5.23 -11.93
C PRO A 73 -0.33 4.05 -10.99
N THR A 74 -0.71 4.33 -9.74
CA THR A 74 -1.25 3.33 -8.83
C THR A 74 -2.59 2.89 -9.38
N ASN A 75 -2.57 2.10 -10.46
CA ASN A 75 -3.67 1.28 -10.90
C ASN A 75 -3.72 0.09 -9.93
N THR A 76 -4.06 0.39 -8.68
CA THR A 76 -4.28 -0.60 -7.64
C THR A 76 -5.65 -0.34 -7.03
N THR A 77 -6.64 -0.09 -7.89
CA THR A 77 -7.89 -0.81 -7.72
C THR A 77 -7.57 -2.28 -8.02
N ARG A 78 -6.98 -2.97 -7.03
CA ARG A 78 -7.17 -4.41 -6.93
C ARG A 78 -8.64 -4.58 -6.63
N THR A 79 -9.47 -4.51 -7.68
CA THR A 79 -10.66 -5.33 -7.76
C THR A 79 -10.14 -6.75 -7.57
N PHE A 80 -10.07 -7.17 -6.31
CA PHE A 80 -10.20 -8.58 -5.99
C PHE A 80 -11.50 -8.99 -6.68
N SER A 81 -11.35 -9.58 -7.86
CA SER A 81 -12.45 -10.06 -8.67
C SER A 81 -13.42 -10.78 -7.75
N ALA A 82 -14.71 -10.48 -7.87
CA ALA A 82 -15.76 -11.15 -7.09
C ALA A 82 -15.63 -12.69 -7.12
N SER A 83 -14.97 -13.25 -8.16
CA SER A 83 -14.64 -14.67 -8.25
C SER A 83 -13.68 -15.18 -7.16
N ALA A 84 -12.72 -14.38 -6.69
CA ALA A 84 -11.82 -14.76 -5.60
C ALA A 84 -12.55 -14.86 -4.26
N TRP A 85 -13.48 -13.94 -3.99
CA TRP A 85 -14.35 -14.02 -2.80
C TRP A 85 -15.35 -15.17 -2.89
N MET A 86 -15.88 -15.49 -4.09
CA MET A 86 -16.73 -16.67 -4.27
C MET A 86 -15.98 -17.99 -4.02
N LEU A 87 -14.71 -18.11 -4.45
CA LEU A 87 -13.88 -19.29 -4.19
C LEU A 87 -13.60 -19.50 -2.70
N VAL A 88 -13.34 -18.42 -1.95
CA VAL A 88 -13.15 -18.49 -0.48
C VAL A 88 -14.46 -18.85 0.23
N ARG A 89 -15.61 -18.33 -0.21
CA ARG A 89 -16.93 -18.72 0.34
C ARG A 89 -17.29 -20.17 0.04
N SER A 90 -17.01 -20.65 -1.17
CA SER A 90 -17.31 -22.03 -1.59
C SER A 90 -16.48 -23.06 -0.82
N THR A 91 -15.18 -22.81 -0.65
CA THR A 91 -14.29 -23.72 0.08
C THR A 91 -14.60 -23.78 1.57
N THR A 92 -14.95 -22.66 2.19
CA THR A 92 -15.33 -22.63 3.61
C THR A 92 -16.67 -23.31 3.88
N GLN A 93 -17.68 -23.15 3.01
CA GLN A 93 -18.95 -23.88 3.15
C GLN A 93 -18.79 -25.39 2.99
N PHE A 94 -17.95 -25.86 2.07
CA PHE A 94 -17.73 -27.30 1.89
C PHE A 94 -17.07 -27.96 3.12
N LEU A 95 -16.11 -27.27 3.74
CA LEU A 95 -15.45 -27.77 4.95
C LEU A 95 -16.40 -27.79 6.15
N PHE A 96 -17.24 -26.78 6.32
CA PHE A 96 -18.27 -26.77 7.37
C PHE A 96 -19.29 -27.89 7.19
N GLN A 97 -19.76 -28.13 5.96
CA GLN A 97 -20.73 -29.20 5.69
C GLN A 97 -20.14 -30.58 6.03
N ARG A 98 -18.88 -30.83 5.68
CA ARG A 98 -18.19 -32.09 6.01
C ARG A 98 -18.00 -32.27 7.51
N LEU A 99 -17.71 -31.22 8.26
CA LEU A 99 -17.62 -31.28 9.72
C LEU A 99 -18.97 -31.62 10.36
N VAL A 100 -20.06 -31.00 9.90
CA VAL A 100 -21.40 -31.28 10.40
C VAL A 100 -21.81 -32.74 10.12
N ASP A 101 -21.51 -33.25 8.92
CA ASP A 101 -21.80 -34.64 8.57
C ASP A 101 -21.00 -35.63 9.44
N ILE A 102 -19.71 -35.36 9.69
CA ILE A 102 -18.89 -36.19 10.58
C ILE A 102 -19.44 -36.18 12.01
N VAL A 103 -19.78 -35.01 12.55
CA VAL A 103 -20.33 -34.90 13.91
C VAL A 103 -21.69 -35.61 14.03
N SER A 104 -22.55 -35.49 13.01
CA SER A 104 -23.83 -36.20 12.94
C SER A 104 -23.64 -37.72 12.91
N MET A 105 -22.67 -38.21 12.13
CA MET A 105 -22.34 -39.62 12.02
C MET A 105 -21.80 -40.18 13.35
N VAL A 106 -20.91 -39.44 14.03
CA VAL A 106 -20.38 -39.81 15.35
C VAL A 106 -21.50 -39.85 16.40
N ARG A 107 -22.40 -38.86 16.41
CA ARG A 107 -23.57 -38.88 17.33
C ARG A 107 -24.47 -40.10 17.12
N ARG A 108 -24.76 -40.45 15.86
CA ARG A 108 -25.55 -41.65 15.55
C ARG A 108 -24.84 -42.94 15.97
N PHE A 109 -23.53 -43.01 15.76
CA PHE A 109 -22.74 -44.15 16.20
C PHE A 109 -22.72 -44.31 17.73
N PHE A 110 -22.60 -43.21 18.47
CA PHE A 110 -22.70 -43.22 19.93
C PHE A 110 -24.10 -43.59 20.43
N ALA A 111 -25.17 -43.10 19.80
CA ALA A 111 -26.53 -43.49 20.13
C ALA A 111 -26.79 -44.99 19.90
N PHE A 112 -26.27 -45.53 18.80
CA PHE A 112 -26.37 -46.97 18.49
C PHE A 112 -25.59 -47.84 19.50
N ARG A 113 -24.42 -47.37 19.96
CA ARG A 113 -23.64 -48.04 21.01
C ARG A 113 -24.34 -48.02 22.37
N GLN A 114 -25.07 -46.95 22.69
CA GLN A 114 -25.84 -46.84 23.94
C GLN A 114 -27.05 -47.80 23.94
N GLN A 115 -27.78 -47.92 22.82
CA GLN A 115 -28.89 -48.87 22.70
C GLN A 115 -28.46 -50.32 22.91
N ARG A 116 -27.31 -50.74 22.36
CA ARG A 116 -26.77 -52.09 22.60
C ARG A 116 -26.36 -52.37 24.05
N LEU A 117 -26.09 -51.35 24.84
CA LEU A 117 -25.72 -51.49 26.27
C LEU A 117 -26.95 -51.57 27.17
N GLU A 118 -28.10 -51.06 26.73
CA GLU A 118 -29.38 -51.19 27.44
C GLU A 118 -30.10 -52.51 27.12
N ASP A 119 -29.89 -53.11 25.94
CA ASP A 119 -30.44 -54.42 25.56
C ASP A 119 -29.73 -55.63 26.22
N ASP A 120 -28.57 -55.42 26.85
CA ASP A 120 -27.75 -56.46 27.50
C ASP A 120 -27.88 -56.44 29.05
N ARG A 121 -28.91 -55.78 29.58
CA ARG A 121 -29.18 -55.62 31.02
C ARG A 121 -30.57 -56.12 31.40
#